data_AF-A0A7J6VIQ9-F1
#
_entry.id   AF-A0A7J6VIQ9-F1
#
_cell.length_a   1.000
_cell.length_b   1.000
_cell.length_c   1.000
_cell.angle_alpha   90.00
_cell.angle_beta   90.00
_cell.angle_gamma   90.00
#
_symmetry.space_group_name_H-M   'P 1'
#
loop_
_entity.id
_entity.type
_entity.pdbx_description
1 polymer ?
#
loop_
_entity_poly.entity_id
_entity_poly.type
_entity_poly.pdbx_seq_one_letter_code
_entity_poly.pdbx_strand_id
1 'polypeptide(L)' 'FTSFLKDEIKLPSGSVIDLSREHGHVLRTTINGKDVGNIQSKLLCQAVLDLYIGEDPFDAQAKEDTKLNLASLVQK' A
#
# COMPACT_ATOMS: atom_id res chain seq x y z
N PHE A 1 0.24 1.09 14.07
CA PHE A 1 0.00 1.65 12.73
C PHE A 1 -0.50 3.08 12.83
N THR A 2 -1.68 3.32 13.41
CA THR A 2 -2.28 4.67 13.48
C THR A 2 -1.46 5.73 14.24
N SER A 3 -0.49 5.33 15.07
CA SER A 3 0.33 6.25 15.87
C SER A 3 1.15 7.28 15.08
N PHE A 4 1.49 7.01 13.81
CA PHE A 4 2.18 7.99 12.95
C PHE A 4 1.20 8.87 12.14
N LEU A 5 -0.08 8.47 12.07
CA LEU A 5 -1.15 9.26 11.49
C LEU A 5 -1.65 10.22 12.58
N LYS A 6 -0.86 11.28 12.84
CA LYS A 6 -1.22 12.29 13.83
C LYS A 6 -2.50 13.01 13.39
N ASP A 7 -3.31 13.43 14.37
CA ASP A 7 -4.60 14.12 14.15
C ASP A 7 -4.47 15.42 13.31
N GLU A 8 -3.26 15.97 13.18
CA GLU A 8 -2.96 17.19 12.43
C GLU A 8 -2.68 16.95 10.93
N ILE A 9 -2.63 15.71 10.44
CA ILE A 9 -2.33 15.43 9.04
C ILE A 9 -3.57 15.78 8.18
N LYS A 10 -3.54 16.97 7.59
CA LYS A 10 -4.52 17.38 6.58
C LYS A 10 -4.23 16.67 5.26
N LEU A 11 -5.26 16.05 4.69
CA LEU A 11 -5.24 15.39 3.38
C LEU A 11 -6.15 16.16 2.41
N PRO A 12 -5.71 17.32 1.88
CA PRO A 12 -6.49 18.02 0.86
C PRO A 12 -6.69 17.15 -0.38
N SER A 13 -7.74 17.42 -1.14
CA SER A 13 -8.01 16.73 -2.40
C SER A 13 -6.79 16.79 -3.33
N GLY A 14 -6.47 15.65 -3.96
CA GLY A 14 -5.27 15.48 -4.78
C GLY A 14 -4.02 15.09 -4.00
N SER A 15 -4.07 14.98 -2.67
CA SER A 15 -2.95 14.40 -1.91
C SER A 15 -2.73 12.95 -2.30
N VAL A 16 -1.46 12.55 -2.39
CA VAL A 16 -1.06 11.16 -2.67
C VAL A 16 -0.52 10.55 -1.39
N ILE A 17 -1.06 9.39 -1.02
CA ILE A 17 -0.54 8.54 0.06
C ILE A 17 0.03 7.29 -0.60
N ASP A 18 1.34 7.08 -0.46
CA ASP A 18 1.97 5.85 -0.92
C ASP A 18 2.22 4.92 0.26
N LEU A 19 1.80 3.67 0.09
CA LEU A 19 2.08 2.58 1.00
C LEU A 19 2.98 1.59 0.27
N SER A 20 4.25 1.50 0.68
CA SER A 20 5.23 0.60 0.07
C SER A 20 5.67 -0.48 1.05
N ARG A 21 5.80 -1.71 0.55
CA ARG A 21 6.49 -2.80 1.25
C ARG A 21 7.95 -2.78 0.85
N GLU A 22 8.81 -2.34 1.76
CA GLU A 22 10.26 -2.34 1.59
C GLU A 22 10.87 -3.69 2.00
N HIS A 23 12.16 -3.85 1.71
CA HIS A 23 12.95 -5.00 2.15
C HIS A 23 12.86 -5.19 3.68
N GLY A 24 12.86 -6.44 4.15
CA GLY A 24 12.75 -6.74 5.58
C GLY A 24 11.34 -6.61 6.19
N HIS A 25 10.30 -6.57 5.34
CA HIS A 25 8.89 -6.44 5.75
C HIS A 25 8.59 -5.13 6.49
N VAL A 26 9.11 -4.03 5.96
CA VAL A 26 8.83 -2.69 6.46
C VAL A 26 7.73 -2.07 5.61
N LEU A 27 6.59 -1.73 6.22
CA LEU A 27 5.58 -0.89 5.61
C LEU A 27 6.02 0.56 5.76
N ARG A 28 6.34 1.22 4.66
CA ARG A 28 6.67 2.64 4.60
C ARG A 28 5.47 3.42 4.10
N THR A 29 5.22 4.57 4.72
CA THR A 29 4.14 5.49 4.33
C THR A 29 4.72 6.85 3.96
N THR A 30 4.41 7.31 2.76
CA THR A 30 4.71 8.68 2.32
C THR A 30 3.44 9.44 2.01
N ILE A 31 3.44 10.74 2.30
CA ILE A 31 2.34 11.65 1.95
C ILE A 31 2.95 12.78 1.13
N ASN A 32 2.49 12.94 -0.12
CA ASN A 32 3.04 13.89 -1.09
C ASN A 32 4.58 13.77 -1.20
N GLY A 33 5.08 12.53 -1.24
CA GLY A 33 6.51 12.21 -1.29
C GLY A 33 7.29 12.37 0.03
N LYS A 34 6.68 12.95 1.08
CA LYS A 34 7.32 13.09 2.39
C LYS A 34 7.12 11.84 3.23
N ASP A 35 8.21 11.30 3.78
CA ASP A 35 8.16 10.18 4.73
C ASP A 35 7.46 10.61 6.02
N VAL A 36 6.43 9.86 6.41
CA VAL A 36 5.68 10.10 7.65
C VAL A 36 5.78 8.95 8.63
N GLY A 37 6.33 7.81 8.23
CA GLY A 37 6.44 6.66 9.11
C GLY A 37 6.83 5.36 8.41
N ASN A 38 7.48 4.50 9.20
CA ASN A 38 7.80 3.13 8.82
C ASN A 38 7.44 2.18 9.98
N ILE A 39 6.95 0.99 9.65
CA ILE A 39 6.67 -0.08 10.61
C ILE A 39 7.19 -1.39 10.06
N GLN A 40 8.12 -2.01 10.79
CA GLN A 40 8.56 -3.36 10.49
C GLN A 40 7.55 -4.38 11.01
N SER A 41 6.75 -4.96 10.11
CA SER A 41 5.80 -6.03 10.44
C SER A 41 5.34 -6.75 9.18
N LYS A 42 5.71 -8.04 9.07
CA LYS A 42 5.24 -8.91 7.98
C LYS A 42 3.72 -9.01 7.93
N LEU A 43 3.08 -9.14 9.10
CA LEU A 43 1.62 -9.24 9.20
C LEU A 43 0.95 -7.96 8.68
N LEU A 44 1.47 -6.79 9.04
CA LEU A 44 0.90 -5.52 8.61
C LEU A 44 1.09 -5.30 7.10
N CYS A 45 2.27 -5.60 6.56
CA CYS A 45 2.48 -5.54 5.11
C CYS A 45 1.50 -6.42 4.35
N GLN A 46 1.24 -7.64 4.84
CA GLN A 46 0.29 -8.55 4.22
C GLN A 46 -1.13 -8.00 4.31
N ALA A 47 -1.56 -7.60 5.51
CA ALA A 47 -2.91 -7.07 5.73
C ALA A 47 -3.21 -5.84 4.86
N VAL A 48 -2.24 -4.94 4.64
CA VAL A 48 -2.42 -3.79 3.76
C VAL A 48 -2.55 -4.19 2.29
N LEU A 49 -1.71 -5.11 1.81
CA LEU A 49 -1.80 -5.58 0.42
C LEU A 49 -3.06 -6.41 0.16
N ASP A 50 -3.53 -7.16 1.15
CA ASP A 50 -4.74 -7.98 1.04
C ASP A 50 -5.97 -7.13 0.74
N LEU A 51 -6.03 -5.88 1.21
CA LEU A 51 -7.11 -4.93 0.90
C LEU A 51 -7.23 -4.59 -0.59
N TYR A 52 -6.16 -4.79 -1.37
CA TYR A 52 -6.13 -4.43 -2.80
C TYR A 52 -6.00 -5.65 -3.71
N ILE A 53 -5.21 -6.64 -3.32
CA ILE A 53 -4.89 -7.81 -4.16
C ILE A 53 -5.13 -9.16 -3.45
N GLY A 54 -5.64 -9.14 -2.21
CA GLY A 54 -6.03 -10.33 -1.46
C GLY A 54 -7.39 -10.87 -1.89
N GLU A 55 -7.94 -11.81 -1.13
CA GLU A 55 -9.16 -12.55 -1.49
C GLU A 55 -10.40 -11.63 -1.67
N ASP A 56 -10.61 -10.68 -0.76
CA ASP A 56 -11.74 -9.72 -0.74
C ASP A 56 -11.23 -8.27 -0.88
N PRO A 57 -10.90 -7.82 -2.11
CA PRO A 57 -10.30 -6.50 -2.34
C PRO A 57 -11.34 -5.38 -2.35
N PHE A 58 -10.91 -4.13 -2.14
CA PHE A 58 -11.77 -2.96 -2.31
C PHE A 58 -12.31 -2.78 -3.74
N ASP A 59 -11.54 -3.20 -4.74
CA ASP A 59 -11.93 -3.15 -6.15
C ASP A 59 -11.50 -4.45 -6.85
N ALA A 60 -12.50 -5.27 -7.20
CA ALA A 60 -12.29 -6.56 -7.85
C ALA A 60 -11.74 -6.42 -9.28
N GLN A 61 -12.13 -5.38 -10.02
CA GLN A 61 -11.64 -5.17 -11.38
C GLN A 61 -10.17 -4.73 -11.35
N ALA A 62 -9.80 -3.81 -10.45
CA ALA A 62 -8.42 -3.39 -10.29
C ALA A 62 -7.49 -4.56 -9.90
N LYS A 63 -7.96 -5.50 -9.06
CA LYS A 63 -7.24 -6.74 -8.76
C LYS A 63 -7.01 -7.59 -10.01
N GLU A 64 -8.02 -7.78 -10.86
CA GLU A 64 -7.85 -8.57 -12.09
C GLU A 64 -6.95 -7.91 -13.11
N ASP A 65 -7.10 -6.59 -13.32
CA ASP A 65 -6.21 -5.84 -14.21
C ASP A 65 -4.75 -5.96 -13.74
N THR A 66 -4.52 -5.86 -12.42
CA THR A 66 -3.20 -6.06 -11.82
C THR A 66 -2.64 -7.46 -12.10
N LYS A 67 -3.45 -8.52 -11.92
CA LYS A 67 -3.04 -9.90 -12.19
C LYS A 67 -2.68 -10.11 -13.66
N LEU A 68 -3.49 -9.63 -14.60
CA LEU A 68 -3.23 -9.75 -16.04
C LEU A 68 -1.93 -9.04 -16.43
N ASN A 69 -1.73 -7.82 -15.93
CA ASN A 69 -0.51 -7.06 -16.15
C ASN A 69 0.72 -7.79 -15.62
N LEU A 70 0.65 -8.34 -14.40
CA LEU A 70 1.74 -9.13 -13.82
C LEU A 70 2.03 -10.42 -14.61
N ALA A 71 0.99 -11.16 -15.01
CA ALA A 71 1.15 -12.38 -15.80
C ALA A 71 1.89 -12.11 -17.12
N SER A 72 1.60 -10.97 -17.76
CA SER A 72 2.27 -10.56 -19.01
C SER A 72 3.77 -10.31 -18.85
N LEU A 73 4.24 -9.95 -17.64
CA LEU A 73 5.65 -9.70 -17.35
C LEU A 73 6.43 -11.01 -17.11
N VAL A 74 5.76 -12.06 -16.64
CA VAL A 74 6.37 -13.36 -16.31
C VAL A 74 6.43 -14.28 -17.54
N GLN A 75 5.60 -14.02 -18.55
CA GLN A 75 5.56 -14.79 -19.80
C GLN A 75 6.57 -14.30 -20.86
N LYS A 76 7.38 -13.29 -20.55
CA LYS A 76 8.53 -12.83 -21.35
C LYS A 76 9.81 -13.47 -20.84
#